data_AF-A0A2V9N9A5-F1
#
_entry.id   AF-A0A2V9N9A5-F1
#
_cell.length_a   1.000
_cell.length_b   1.000
_cell.length_c   1.000
_cell.angle_alpha   90.00
_cell.angle_beta   90.00
_cell.angle_gamma   90.00
#
_symmetry.space_group_name_H-M   'P 1'
#
loop_
_entity.id
_entity.type
_entity.pdbx_description
1 polymer ?
#
loop_
_entity_poly.entity_id
_entity_poly.type
_entity_poly.pdbx_seq_one_letter_code
_entity_poly.pdbx_strand_id
1 'polypeptide(L)'
;MVWPGRPYPLGATWDGEGVNFALFSESAEKVELCLFDQFGRREIHRVPLREQTDQVWHCYLPEARPGLLYGYRVHGPYEPTKGLRFNRNKLLLDPYAKQIQNGLKWHDSHFGYRVGHRNEDLSFDRRDSAPGMLKGVVVDPAFTWGADRAPHTRWHRTIIYELHVKGFTIRHPEVPAGLRGTYAALATAPVIDHLTQLGVTAVELLPVHTFVDDRHLIERGLRNYWGYNSIGFFAPEPRYCATGSINDFKTMIKTLHSAGIEVILDVVYNHTAEGNHLGPTLSFRGIDNPAYYRLVPDDPRYYMDYTGTGNTLNMRHPRVLQLIMDSLRYWVLEMHVDGFRFDLAATLARELHEVDRLGAFLDIIHQDPILSQVKLIAEPWDLGEGGYQVGKFPVGWAEWNDKYRDVVRSYWKG
;
A
#
# COMPACT_ATOMS: atom_id res chain seq x y z
N MET A 1 -4.59 17.49 -26.59
CA MET A 1 -5.35 16.43 -27.29
C MET A 1 -5.27 15.18 -26.42
N VAL A 2 -6.35 14.44 -26.21
CA VAL A 2 -6.37 13.21 -25.38
C VAL A 2 -6.51 12.02 -26.31
N TRP A 3 -5.69 10.99 -26.13
CA TRP A 3 -5.71 9.78 -26.93
C TRP A 3 -6.36 8.62 -26.15
N PRO A 4 -6.78 7.53 -26.81
CA PRO A 4 -7.46 6.42 -26.15
C PRO A 4 -6.64 5.76 -25.04
N GLY A 5 -5.31 5.67 -25.19
CA GLY A 5 -4.45 4.93 -24.25
C GLY A 5 -4.73 3.43 -24.26
N ARG A 6 -4.37 2.75 -23.18
CA ARG A 6 -4.47 1.29 -23.00
C ARG A 6 -4.98 0.95 -21.60
N PRO A 7 -5.74 -0.15 -21.43
CA PRO A 7 -6.21 -0.59 -20.12
C PRO A 7 -5.12 -1.21 -19.23
N TYR A 8 -3.93 -1.47 -19.79
CA TYR A 8 -2.80 -2.06 -19.06
C TYR A 8 -1.48 -1.39 -19.48
N PRO A 9 -0.51 -1.20 -18.56
CA PRO A 9 -0.60 -1.45 -17.12
C PRO A 9 -1.56 -0.51 -16.38
N LEU A 10 -2.08 -0.94 -15.23
CA LEU A 10 -2.88 -0.12 -14.33
C LEU A 10 -2.03 1.00 -13.70
N GLY A 11 -2.70 2.10 -13.34
CA GLY A 11 -2.10 3.33 -12.82
C GLY A 11 -1.61 4.28 -13.91
N ALA A 12 -0.74 5.22 -13.52
CA ALA A 12 -0.07 6.14 -14.44
C ALA A 12 1.31 5.61 -14.88
N THR A 13 1.50 5.45 -16.18
CA THR A 13 2.75 4.96 -16.79
C THR A 13 3.25 5.92 -17.84
N TRP A 14 4.45 6.47 -17.61
CA TRP A 14 5.16 7.30 -18.57
C TRP A 14 6.02 6.44 -19.50
N ASP A 15 5.96 6.68 -20.80
CA ASP A 15 6.62 5.87 -21.85
C ASP A 15 7.70 6.63 -22.64
N GLY A 16 8.02 7.86 -22.23
CA GLY A 16 8.93 8.76 -22.95
C GLY A 16 8.21 9.85 -23.74
N GLU A 17 7.05 9.55 -24.33
CA GLU A 17 6.30 10.49 -25.17
C GLU A 17 5.14 11.15 -24.42
N GLY A 18 4.53 10.44 -23.48
CA GLY A 18 3.37 10.91 -22.71
C GLY A 18 3.06 9.96 -21.55
N VAL A 19 1.84 10.06 -21.01
CA VAL A 19 1.43 9.25 -19.86
C VAL A 19 0.13 8.52 -20.17
N ASN A 20 0.17 7.19 -20.04
CA ASN A 20 -1.02 6.34 -20.02
C ASN A 20 -1.59 6.28 -18.60
N PHE A 21 -2.89 6.55 -18.46
CA PHE A 21 -3.62 6.42 -17.20
C PHE A 21 -4.65 5.30 -17.35
N ALA A 22 -4.69 4.36 -16.41
CA ALA A 22 -5.64 3.26 -16.39
C ALA A 22 -6.15 3.00 -14.96
N LEU A 23 -7.46 3.02 -14.76
CA LEU A 23 -8.10 2.87 -13.45
C LEU A 23 -9.21 1.81 -13.52
N PHE A 24 -9.11 0.76 -12.72
CA PHE A 24 -10.19 -0.21 -12.58
C PHE A 24 -11.37 0.39 -11.81
N SER A 25 -12.57 0.25 -12.36
CA SER A 25 -13.84 0.41 -11.65
C SER A 25 -14.95 -0.17 -12.53
N GLU A 26 -15.62 -1.20 -12.02
CA GLU A 26 -16.72 -1.88 -12.71
C GLU A 26 -18.07 -1.22 -12.45
N SER A 27 -18.22 -0.54 -11.32
CA SER A 27 -19.47 0.09 -10.89
C SER A 27 -19.54 1.59 -11.18
N ALA A 28 -18.45 2.23 -11.64
CA ALA A 28 -18.46 3.65 -11.97
C ALA A 28 -19.29 3.95 -13.23
N GLU A 29 -19.96 5.11 -13.22
CA GLU A 29 -20.69 5.64 -14.37
C GLU A 29 -19.83 6.64 -15.17
N LYS A 30 -18.83 7.25 -14.53
CA LYS A 30 -17.90 8.20 -15.14
C LYS A 30 -16.63 8.34 -14.29
N VAL A 31 -15.48 8.43 -14.95
CA VAL A 31 -14.20 8.73 -14.30
C VAL A 31 -13.60 10.03 -14.86
N GLU A 32 -13.10 10.89 -13.97
CA GLU A 32 -12.39 12.12 -14.32
C GLU A 32 -10.99 12.10 -13.70
N LEU A 33 -9.97 12.18 -14.55
CA LEU A 33 -8.59 12.42 -14.15
C LEU A 33 -8.42 13.91 -13.83
N CYS A 34 -8.05 14.23 -12.61
CA CYS A 34 -7.83 15.58 -12.12
C CYS A 34 -6.32 15.86 -12.09
N LEU A 35 -5.88 16.88 -12.81
CA LEU A 35 -4.48 17.32 -12.87
C LEU A 35 -4.29 18.54 -11.97
N PHE A 36 -3.13 18.63 -11.32
CA PHE A 36 -2.82 19.70 -10.38
C PHE A 36 -1.56 20.47 -10.77
N ASP A 37 -1.42 21.68 -10.22
CA ASP A 37 -0.15 22.40 -10.25
C ASP A 37 0.97 21.61 -9.55
N GLN A 38 2.22 22.01 -9.74
CA GLN A 38 3.40 21.33 -9.17
C GLN A 38 3.42 21.27 -7.63
N PHE A 39 2.56 22.01 -6.94
CA PHE A 39 2.45 22.03 -5.49
C PHE A 39 1.23 21.26 -4.96
N GLY A 40 0.41 20.69 -5.86
CA GLY A 40 -0.82 19.98 -5.54
C GLY A 40 -1.92 20.86 -4.96
N ARG A 41 -1.81 22.19 -5.06
CA ARG A 41 -2.70 23.14 -4.37
C ARG A 41 -3.94 23.45 -5.17
N ARG A 42 -3.79 23.67 -6.48
CA ARG A 42 -4.88 23.99 -7.38
C ARG A 42 -5.02 22.91 -8.44
N GLU A 43 -6.25 22.46 -8.62
CA GLU A 43 -6.65 21.66 -9.77
C GLU A 43 -6.60 22.55 -11.03
N ILE A 44 -5.79 22.17 -12.01
CA ILE A 44 -5.55 22.96 -13.22
C ILE A 44 -6.36 22.44 -14.41
N HIS A 45 -6.72 21.15 -14.40
CA HIS A 45 -7.47 20.54 -15.48
C HIS A 45 -8.20 19.28 -15.03
N ARG A 46 -9.32 18.96 -15.70
CA ARG A 46 -10.01 17.67 -15.58
C ARG A 46 -10.17 17.03 -16.95
N VAL A 47 -9.75 15.79 -17.06
CA VAL A 47 -9.86 14.98 -18.28
C VAL A 47 -10.89 13.86 -18.02
N PRO A 48 -12.03 13.82 -18.73
CA PRO A 48 -12.92 12.68 -18.66
C PRO A 48 -12.25 11.47 -19.33
N LEU A 49 -12.16 10.35 -18.62
CA LEU A 49 -11.75 9.07 -19.20
C LEU A 49 -12.96 8.51 -19.94
N ARG A 50 -12.87 8.44 -21.27
CA ARG A 50 -13.98 8.01 -22.15
C ARG A 50 -13.86 6.58 -22.60
N GLU A 51 -12.64 6.05 -22.64
CA GLU A 51 -12.39 4.69 -23.04
C GLU A 51 -12.52 3.76 -21.84
N GLN A 52 -13.21 2.65 -22.05
CA GLN A 52 -13.37 1.61 -21.06
C GLN A 52 -13.19 0.25 -21.73
N THR A 53 -12.20 -0.51 -21.29
CA THR A 53 -11.94 -1.87 -21.76
C THR A 53 -11.79 -2.77 -20.54
N ASP A 54 -12.52 -3.87 -20.49
CA ASP A 54 -12.40 -4.86 -19.39
C ASP A 54 -12.59 -4.24 -17.99
N GLN A 55 -13.59 -3.36 -17.86
CA GLN A 55 -13.90 -2.58 -16.64
C GLN A 55 -12.77 -1.62 -16.19
N VAL A 56 -11.78 -1.37 -17.06
CA VAL A 56 -10.70 -0.41 -16.82
C VAL A 56 -10.96 0.84 -17.65
N TRP A 57 -11.05 1.97 -16.96
CA TRP A 57 -11.14 3.30 -17.56
C TRP A 57 -9.75 3.79 -17.93
N HIS A 58 -9.56 4.26 -19.16
CA HIS A 58 -8.23 4.70 -19.58
C HIS A 58 -8.22 5.90 -20.52
N CYS A 59 -7.08 6.58 -20.54
CA CYS A 59 -6.73 7.59 -21.52
C CYS A 59 -5.21 7.74 -21.63
N TYR A 60 -4.74 8.38 -22.68
CA TYR A 60 -3.35 8.77 -22.83
C TYR A 60 -3.24 10.28 -23.03
N LEU A 61 -2.31 10.89 -22.28
CA LEU A 61 -1.97 12.31 -22.38
C LEU A 61 -0.60 12.45 -23.06
N PRO A 62 -0.56 12.77 -24.37
CA PRO A 62 0.68 13.12 -25.04
C PRO A 62 1.39 14.27 -24.32
N GLU A 63 2.72 14.24 -24.30
CA GLU A 63 3.57 15.28 -23.72
C GLU A 63 3.47 15.45 -22.20
N ALA A 64 2.60 14.71 -21.51
CA ALA A 64 2.64 14.62 -20.06
C ALA A 64 3.98 14.00 -19.63
N ARG A 65 4.57 14.54 -18.55
CA ARG A 65 5.91 14.18 -18.08
C ARG A 65 5.88 13.74 -16.60
N PRO A 66 6.92 13.02 -16.14
CA PRO A 66 7.13 12.75 -14.73
C PRO A 66 7.10 14.04 -13.89
N GLY A 67 6.61 13.92 -12.65
CA GLY A 67 6.32 15.03 -11.76
C GLY A 67 4.90 15.60 -11.87
N LEU A 68 4.13 15.21 -12.90
CA LEU A 68 2.72 15.58 -13.01
C LEU A 68 1.92 15.02 -11.82
N LEU A 69 1.25 15.90 -11.11
CA LEU A 69 0.40 15.55 -9.98
C LEU A 69 -1.03 15.29 -10.43
N TYR A 70 -1.60 14.21 -9.93
CA TYR A 70 -2.94 13.79 -10.31
C TYR A 70 -3.73 13.11 -9.18
N GLY A 71 -5.03 12.95 -9.44
CA GLY A 71 -5.95 12.11 -8.68
C GLY A 71 -7.22 11.88 -9.50
N TYR A 72 -8.19 11.15 -8.96
CA TYR A 72 -9.42 10.82 -9.68
C TYR A 72 -10.66 11.37 -8.98
N ARG A 73 -11.69 11.66 -9.77
CA ARG A 73 -13.06 11.79 -9.30
C ARG A 73 -13.89 10.74 -10.01
N VAL A 74 -14.53 9.89 -9.22
CA VAL A 74 -15.33 8.79 -9.72
C VAL A 74 -16.79 9.04 -9.40
N HIS A 75 -17.62 8.91 -10.42
CA HIS A 75 -19.07 9.12 -10.36
C HIS A 75 -19.76 7.77 -10.41
N GLY A 76 -20.88 7.68 -9.72
CA GLY A 76 -21.71 6.49 -9.68
C GLY A 76 -22.81 6.66 -8.63
N PRO A 77 -23.60 5.60 -8.39
CA PRO A 77 -24.68 5.63 -7.41
C PRO A 77 -24.17 5.81 -5.98
N TYR A 78 -24.86 6.66 -5.22
CA TYR A 78 -24.67 6.77 -3.77
C TYR A 78 -25.85 6.10 -3.07
N GLU A 79 -25.74 4.79 -2.87
CA GLU A 79 -26.70 3.95 -2.16
C GLU A 79 -25.96 3.17 -1.05
N PRO A 80 -25.62 3.83 0.08
CA PRO A 80 -24.82 3.19 1.14
C PRO A 80 -25.44 1.90 1.68
N THR A 81 -26.77 1.79 1.70
CA THR A 81 -27.50 0.56 2.10
C THR A 81 -27.25 -0.63 1.18
N LYS A 82 -26.75 -0.39 -0.04
CA LYS A 82 -26.32 -1.42 -1.01
C LYS A 82 -24.79 -1.49 -1.14
N GLY A 83 -24.04 -0.80 -0.26
CA GLY A 83 -22.60 -0.71 -0.34
C GLY A 83 -22.05 0.22 -1.44
N LEU A 84 -22.90 0.90 -2.20
CA LEU A 84 -22.48 1.81 -3.27
C LEU A 84 -22.19 3.20 -2.67
N ARG A 85 -20.91 3.61 -2.65
CA ARG A 85 -20.43 4.80 -1.90
C ARG A 85 -19.74 5.84 -2.78
N PHE A 86 -20.11 5.92 -4.06
CA PHE A 86 -19.53 6.88 -5.00
C PHE A 86 -19.80 8.33 -4.59
N ASN A 87 -18.76 9.14 -4.52
CA ASN A 87 -18.91 10.58 -4.27
C ASN A 87 -17.87 11.39 -5.04
N ARG A 88 -18.27 11.88 -6.21
CA ARG A 88 -17.43 12.72 -7.10
C ARG A 88 -16.81 13.96 -6.44
N ASN A 89 -17.37 14.44 -5.32
CA ASN A 89 -16.85 15.61 -4.62
C ASN A 89 -15.56 15.26 -3.86
N LYS A 90 -15.30 13.98 -3.64
CA LYS A 90 -14.08 13.48 -3.03
C LYS A 90 -13.05 13.22 -4.13
N LEU A 91 -11.90 13.85 -4.02
CA LEU A 91 -10.71 13.49 -4.80
C LEU A 91 -10.15 12.19 -4.25
N LEU A 92 -9.84 11.26 -5.14
CA LEU A 92 -9.41 9.91 -4.83
C LEU A 92 -7.97 9.70 -5.28
N LEU A 93 -7.19 9.04 -4.44
CA LEU A 93 -5.84 8.58 -4.77
C LEU A 93 -5.91 7.36 -5.68
N ASP A 94 -5.04 7.31 -6.68
CA ASP A 94 -4.85 6.14 -7.54
C ASP A 94 -4.28 4.95 -6.72
N PRO A 95 -4.97 3.79 -6.67
CA PRO A 95 -4.47 2.59 -6.01
C PRO A 95 -3.10 2.10 -6.51
N TYR A 96 -2.75 2.44 -7.76
CA TYR A 96 -1.49 2.09 -8.43
C TYR A 96 -0.46 3.24 -8.45
N ALA A 97 -0.67 4.31 -7.67
CA ALA A 97 0.31 5.40 -7.56
C ALA A 97 1.64 4.88 -7.02
N LYS A 98 2.71 5.01 -7.83
CA LYS A 98 4.09 4.62 -7.49
C LYS A 98 4.82 5.65 -6.62
N GLN A 99 4.33 6.88 -6.60
CA GLN A 99 4.80 7.93 -5.71
C GLN A 99 3.61 8.83 -5.32
N ILE A 100 3.62 9.26 -4.07
CA ILE A 100 2.55 10.08 -3.49
C ILE A 100 3.18 11.34 -2.91
N GLN A 101 2.58 12.49 -3.22
CA GLN A 101 3.00 13.78 -2.69
C GLN A 101 1.96 14.34 -1.73
N ASN A 102 2.46 15.15 -0.80
CA ASN A 102 1.74 15.84 0.27
C ASN A 102 1.33 14.89 1.40
N GLY A 103 1.25 15.42 2.62
CA GLY A 103 0.60 14.72 3.73
C GLY A 103 -0.89 14.98 3.72
N LEU A 104 -1.69 13.99 4.15
CA LEU A 104 -3.13 14.18 4.33
C LEU A 104 -3.36 15.24 5.41
N LYS A 105 -4.06 16.32 5.04
CA LYS A 105 -4.50 17.36 5.97
C LYS A 105 -5.95 17.09 6.33
N TRP A 106 -6.18 16.53 7.51
CA TRP A 106 -7.51 16.13 7.95
C TRP A 106 -8.50 17.29 7.95
N HIS A 107 -9.67 17.02 7.39
CA HIS A 107 -10.84 17.88 7.39
C HIS A 107 -12.07 17.02 7.14
N ASP A 108 -13.24 17.44 7.61
CA ASP A 108 -14.50 16.69 7.42
C ASP A 108 -14.87 16.48 5.95
N SER A 109 -14.32 17.27 5.03
CA SER A 109 -14.56 17.08 3.60
C SER A 109 -13.98 15.79 3.04
N HIS A 110 -13.06 15.11 3.74
CA HIS A 110 -12.53 13.79 3.34
C HIS A 110 -13.52 12.65 3.55
N PHE A 111 -14.63 12.90 4.21
CA PHE A 111 -15.67 11.91 4.43
C PHE A 111 -16.73 12.04 3.33
N GLY A 112 -17.11 10.91 2.72
CA GLY A 112 -18.19 10.84 1.72
C GLY A 112 -19.55 11.28 2.28
N TYR A 113 -19.68 11.27 3.60
CA TYR A 113 -20.86 11.63 4.37
C TYR A 113 -20.58 12.83 5.28
N ARG A 114 -21.65 13.46 5.81
CA ARG A 114 -21.53 14.63 6.68
C ARG A 114 -21.23 14.18 8.11
N VAL A 115 -19.99 14.41 8.56
CA VAL A 115 -19.57 14.15 9.94
C VAL A 115 -20.53 14.85 10.92
N GLY A 116 -21.01 14.12 11.93
CA GLY A 116 -21.96 14.62 12.94
C GLY A 116 -23.42 14.70 12.48
N HIS A 117 -23.75 14.28 11.25
CA HIS A 117 -25.13 14.24 10.79
C HIS A 117 -25.93 13.10 11.44
N ARG A 118 -27.21 13.32 11.74
CA ARG A 118 -28.10 12.34 12.41
C ARG A 118 -28.24 10.98 11.69
N ASN A 119 -28.06 10.98 10.38
CA ASN A 119 -28.11 9.77 9.55
C ASN A 119 -26.70 9.21 9.23
N GLU A 120 -25.66 9.77 9.84
CA GLU A 120 -24.27 9.30 9.74
C GLU A 120 -23.82 9.06 8.29
N ASP A 121 -23.31 7.86 7.98
CA ASP A 121 -22.78 7.45 6.68
C ASP A 121 -23.84 7.29 5.58
N LEU A 122 -25.14 7.41 5.90
CA LEU A 122 -26.21 7.47 4.92
C LEU A 122 -26.39 8.89 4.34
N SER A 123 -25.79 9.90 4.97
CA SER A 123 -25.83 11.27 4.48
C SER A 123 -24.82 11.49 3.35
N PHE A 124 -25.07 12.48 2.49
CA PHE A 124 -24.18 12.80 1.37
C PHE A 124 -23.49 14.16 1.59
N ASP A 125 -22.15 14.15 1.61
CA ASP A 125 -21.34 15.35 1.72
C ASP A 125 -20.88 15.86 0.35
N ARG A 126 -21.17 17.13 0.06
CA ARG A 126 -20.86 17.78 -1.23
C ARG A 126 -19.58 18.62 -1.24
N ARG A 127 -18.88 18.73 -0.11
CA ARG A 127 -17.66 19.53 0.01
C ARG A 127 -16.53 18.87 -0.77
N ASP A 128 -15.72 19.70 -1.43
CA ASP A 128 -14.53 19.24 -2.12
C ASP A 128 -13.43 18.83 -1.11
N SER A 129 -12.85 17.66 -1.32
CA SER A 129 -11.75 17.15 -0.49
C SER A 129 -10.35 17.49 -1.04
N ALA A 130 -10.25 17.93 -2.30
CA ALA A 130 -8.98 18.11 -3.00
C ALA A 130 -7.90 18.94 -2.24
N PRO A 131 -8.22 20.07 -1.57
CA PRO A 131 -7.21 20.90 -0.91
C PRO A 131 -6.41 20.23 0.21
N GLY A 132 -6.97 19.21 0.87
CA GLY A 132 -6.32 18.48 1.95
C GLY A 132 -5.87 17.06 1.60
N MET A 133 -6.12 16.64 0.35
CA MET A 133 -5.97 15.26 -0.07
C MET A 133 -4.56 14.96 -0.60
N LEU A 134 -4.12 13.70 -0.48
CA LEU A 134 -2.92 13.18 -1.15
C LEU A 134 -3.03 13.32 -2.68
N LYS A 135 -1.89 13.33 -3.38
CA LYS A 135 -1.83 13.34 -4.86
C LYS A 135 -0.89 12.26 -5.35
N GLY A 136 -1.30 11.52 -6.37
CA GLY A 136 -0.39 10.65 -7.11
C GLY A 136 0.60 11.50 -7.92
N VAL A 137 1.81 10.98 -8.10
CA VAL A 137 2.84 11.59 -8.94
C VAL A 137 3.17 10.64 -10.07
N VAL A 138 3.16 11.14 -11.31
CA VAL A 138 3.72 10.38 -12.44
C VAL A 138 5.23 10.26 -12.21
N VAL A 139 5.75 9.04 -12.20
CA VAL A 139 7.18 8.77 -11.98
C VAL A 139 7.88 8.44 -13.29
N ASP A 140 9.16 8.77 -13.37
CA ASP A 140 10.08 8.15 -14.32
C ASP A 140 10.50 6.78 -13.73
N PRO A 141 10.27 5.66 -14.43
CA PRO A 141 10.71 4.35 -13.92
C PRO A 141 12.24 4.20 -13.93
N ALA A 142 12.96 4.99 -14.72
CA ALA A 142 14.39 4.83 -14.93
C ALA A 142 15.21 5.00 -13.64
N PHE A 143 16.04 4.00 -13.35
CA PHE A 143 17.01 4.02 -12.27
C PHE A 143 18.23 3.17 -12.62
N THR A 144 19.43 3.68 -12.35
CA THR A 144 20.69 3.00 -12.69
C THR A 144 21.12 2.04 -11.58
N TRP A 145 20.59 0.81 -11.61
CA TRP A 145 20.97 -0.26 -10.68
C TRP A 145 22.46 -0.66 -10.79
N GLY A 146 23.08 -0.52 -11.96
CA GLY A 146 24.50 -0.84 -12.15
C GLY A 146 24.76 -2.33 -11.97
N ALA A 147 25.68 -2.71 -11.08
CA ALA A 147 26.06 -4.10 -10.82
C ALA A 147 25.21 -4.78 -9.73
N ASP A 148 24.08 -4.18 -9.33
CA ASP A 148 23.20 -4.71 -8.30
C ASP A 148 22.77 -6.16 -8.61
N ARG A 149 22.78 -7.00 -7.58
CA ARG A 149 22.30 -8.38 -7.62
C ARG A 149 21.71 -8.71 -6.25
N ALA A 150 20.54 -9.33 -6.25
CA ALA A 150 19.93 -9.86 -5.03
C ALA A 150 20.93 -10.80 -4.31
N PRO A 151 21.17 -10.64 -2.99
CA PRO A 151 22.14 -11.45 -2.25
C PRO A 151 21.78 -12.95 -2.20
N HIS A 152 20.49 -13.30 -2.21
CA HIS A 152 19.98 -14.67 -2.16
C HIS A 152 20.58 -15.52 -1.02
N THR A 153 20.64 -14.96 0.19
CA THR A 153 21.04 -15.70 1.39
C THR A 153 20.09 -16.87 1.61
N ARG A 154 20.64 -18.08 1.70
CA ARG A 154 19.84 -19.29 1.93
C ARG A 154 19.18 -19.24 3.32
N TRP A 155 17.93 -19.69 3.42
CA TRP A 155 17.14 -19.69 4.66
C TRP A 155 17.89 -20.18 5.91
N HIS A 156 18.64 -21.28 5.82
CA HIS A 156 19.39 -21.84 6.97
C HIS A 156 20.59 -20.99 7.43
N ARG A 157 20.94 -19.94 6.69
CA ARG A 157 21.95 -18.94 7.05
C ARG A 157 21.34 -17.58 7.33
N THR A 158 20.03 -17.43 7.17
CA THR A 158 19.36 -16.15 7.31
C THR A 158 19.27 -15.74 8.78
N ILE A 159 19.72 -14.52 9.08
CA ILE A 159 19.50 -13.84 10.35
C ILE A 159 18.75 -12.54 10.03
N ILE A 160 17.49 -12.48 10.45
CA ILE A 160 16.59 -11.35 10.19
C ILE A 160 16.76 -10.30 11.30
N TYR A 161 16.88 -9.04 10.90
CA TYR A 161 16.91 -7.88 11.79
C TYR A 161 15.73 -6.96 11.51
N GLU A 162 14.68 -7.07 12.32
CA GLU A 162 13.51 -6.18 12.26
C GLU A 162 13.91 -4.76 12.69
N LEU A 163 13.65 -3.77 11.84
CA LEU A 163 13.93 -2.37 12.14
C LEU A 163 12.86 -1.42 11.59
N HIS A 164 12.71 -0.29 12.29
CA HIS A 164 11.93 0.84 11.83
C HIS A 164 12.84 1.86 11.14
N VAL A 165 12.56 2.19 9.87
CA VAL A 165 13.37 3.14 9.05
C VAL A 165 13.70 4.43 9.81
N LYS A 166 12.66 5.11 10.34
CA LYS A 166 12.83 6.29 11.18
C LYS A 166 13.59 6.01 12.49
N GLY A 167 13.08 5.09 13.31
CA GLY A 167 13.59 4.84 14.66
C GLY A 167 15.07 4.49 14.70
N PHE A 168 15.51 3.71 13.71
CA PHE A 168 16.86 3.16 13.66
C PHE A 168 17.95 4.24 13.58
N THR A 169 17.69 5.35 12.87
CA THR A 169 18.71 6.38 12.61
C THR A 169 18.37 7.77 13.12
N ILE A 170 17.15 8.03 13.63
CA ILE A 170 16.71 9.40 13.99
C ILE A 170 17.60 10.07 15.06
N ARG A 171 18.24 9.28 15.93
CA ARG A 171 19.18 9.77 16.95
C ARG A 171 20.64 9.35 16.70
N HIS A 172 20.96 8.77 15.54
CA HIS A 172 22.30 8.25 15.28
C HIS A 172 23.30 9.41 15.07
N PRO A 173 24.33 9.57 15.92
CA PRO A 173 25.19 10.74 15.91
C PRO A 173 26.02 10.84 14.62
N GLU A 174 26.48 9.71 14.10
CA GLU A 174 27.34 9.63 12.90
C GLU A 174 26.57 9.72 11.57
N VAL A 175 25.24 9.62 11.60
CA VAL A 175 24.41 9.83 10.40
C VAL A 175 24.20 11.35 10.22
N PRO A 176 24.43 11.91 9.00
CA PRO A 176 24.19 13.31 8.72
C PRO A 176 22.78 13.74 9.11
N ALA A 177 22.65 14.88 9.81
CA ALA A 177 21.40 15.31 10.43
C ALA A 177 20.20 15.36 9.47
N GLY A 178 20.41 15.79 8.22
CA GLY A 178 19.37 15.87 7.19
C GLY A 178 18.90 14.52 6.64
N LEU A 179 19.64 13.44 6.88
CA LEU A 179 19.28 12.08 6.43
C LEU A 179 18.64 11.23 7.53
N ARG A 180 18.83 11.59 8.80
CA ARG A 180 18.39 10.78 9.95
C ARG A 180 16.91 10.41 9.86
N GLY A 181 16.63 9.13 10.01
CA GLY A 181 15.29 8.56 10.00
C GLY A 181 14.66 8.41 8.61
N THR A 182 15.48 8.32 7.56
CA THR A 182 15.05 8.17 6.16
C THR A 182 15.68 6.91 5.52
N TYR A 183 15.20 6.51 4.34
CA TYR A 183 15.82 5.46 3.54
C TYR A 183 17.28 5.79 3.22
N ALA A 184 17.58 7.06 2.91
CA ALA A 184 18.93 7.51 2.62
C ALA A 184 19.89 7.34 3.81
N ALA A 185 19.41 7.43 5.06
CA ALA A 185 20.24 7.11 6.23
C ALA A 185 20.62 5.63 6.30
N LEU A 186 19.73 4.72 5.91
CA LEU A 186 20.02 3.29 5.88
C LEU A 186 21.11 2.93 4.85
N ALA A 187 21.34 3.80 3.86
CA ALA A 187 22.41 3.67 2.87
C ALA A 187 23.76 4.30 3.31
N THR A 188 23.88 4.79 4.54
CA THR A 188 25.12 5.46 5.01
C THR A 188 26.11 4.46 5.62
N ALA A 189 27.41 4.74 5.49
CA ALA A 189 28.47 3.88 5.99
C ALA A 189 28.31 3.47 7.48
N PRO A 190 27.99 4.37 8.43
CA PRO A 190 27.81 3.96 9.83
C PRO A 190 26.71 2.90 10.04
N VAL A 191 25.64 2.96 9.23
CA VAL A 191 24.57 1.96 9.27
C VAL A 191 25.02 0.64 8.66
N ILE A 192 25.62 0.70 7.47
CA ILE A 192 26.08 -0.51 6.76
C ILE A 192 27.15 -1.24 7.58
N ASP A 193 28.12 -0.50 8.14
CA ASP A 193 29.18 -1.04 8.98
C ASP A 193 28.59 -1.70 10.23
N HIS A 194 27.62 -1.06 10.88
CA HIS A 194 26.94 -1.64 12.04
C HIS A 194 26.22 -2.96 11.71
N LEU A 195 25.41 -2.98 10.65
CA LEU A 195 24.65 -4.18 10.26
C LEU A 195 25.60 -5.33 9.88
N THR A 196 26.67 -5.01 9.14
CA THR A 196 27.68 -5.99 8.73
C THR A 196 28.45 -6.54 9.93
N GLN A 197 28.83 -5.68 10.89
CA GLN A 197 29.52 -6.10 12.13
C GLN A 197 28.63 -6.94 13.04
N LEU A 198 27.33 -6.62 13.11
CA LEU A 198 26.35 -7.41 13.85
C LEU A 198 26.16 -8.81 13.24
N GLY A 199 26.46 -8.96 11.95
CA GLY A 199 26.42 -10.25 11.23
C GLY A 199 25.03 -10.64 10.75
N VAL A 200 24.10 -9.68 10.65
CA VAL A 200 22.76 -9.93 10.11
C VAL A 200 22.84 -10.08 8.59
N THR A 201 21.93 -10.87 8.02
CA THR A 201 21.94 -11.13 6.57
C THR A 201 20.74 -10.53 5.85
N ALA A 202 19.70 -10.19 6.59
CA ALA A 202 18.49 -9.57 6.07
C ALA A 202 17.98 -8.52 7.05
N VAL A 203 17.54 -7.37 6.55
CA VAL A 203 16.75 -6.41 7.32
C VAL A 203 15.27 -6.59 6.98
N GLU A 204 14.43 -6.67 8.01
CA GLU A 204 12.97 -6.66 7.85
C GLU A 204 12.48 -5.25 8.23
N LEU A 205 12.04 -4.50 7.23
CA LEU A 205 11.56 -3.14 7.44
C LEU A 205 10.10 -3.19 7.90
N LEU A 206 9.79 -2.53 9.02
CA LEU A 206 8.41 -2.16 9.36
C LEU A 206 7.73 -1.43 8.19
N PRO A 207 6.38 -1.40 8.12
CA PRO A 207 5.64 -0.98 6.95
C PRO A 207 6.17 0.27 6.25
N VAL A 208 6.51 0.09 4.97
CA VAL A 208 7.03 1.15 4.09
C VAL A 208 6.04 1.56 3.01
N HIS A 209 4.92 0.87 2.82
CA HIS A 209 3.84 1.37 1.97
C HIS A 209 3.38 2.74 2.47
N THR A 210 2.96 3.63 1.58
CA THR A 210 2.40 4.91 2.00
C THR A 210 1.18 4.68 2.89
N PHE A 211 1.20 5.25 4.09
CA PHE A 211 0.17 5.08 5.10
C PHE A 211 -0.35 6.42 5.61
N VAL A 212 -1.49 6.39 6.30
CA VAL A 212 -2.14 7.58 6.85
C VAL A 212 -2.07 7.55 8.37
N ASP A 213 -1.86 8.72 8.98
CA ASP A 213 -2.09 8.90 10.41
C ASP A 213 -3.59 9.00 10.67
N ASP A 214 -4.16 8.09 11.44
CA ASP A 214 -5.59 8.13 11.78
C ASP A 214 -6.01 9.46 12.39
N ARG A 215 -7.19 9.95 12.01
CA ARG A 215 -7.72 11.24 12.47
C ARG A 215 -7.73 11.35 14.00
N HIS A 216 -8.14 10.29 14.70
CA HIS A 216 -8.19 10.28 16.17
C HIS A 216 -6.81 10.37 16.83
N LEU A 217 -5.73 9.93 16.16
CA LEU A 217 -4.36 10.13 16.62
C LEU A 217 -3.97 11.60 16.47
N ILE A 218 -4.25 12.19 15.30
CA ILE A 218 -3.93 13.59 15.01
C ILE A 218 -4.65 14.54 15.97
N GLU A 219 -5.92 14.29 16.27
CA GLU A 219 -6.71 15.08 17.23
C GLU A 219 -6.14 15.03 18.66
N ARG A 220 -5.38 13.98 18.97
CA ARG A 220 -4.65 13.81 20.25
C ARG A 220 -3.19 14.28 20.19
N GLY A 221 -2.75 14.88 19.08
CA GLY A 221 -1.34 15.27 18.87
C GLY A 221 -0.38 14.09 18.69
N LEU A 222 -0.91 12.90 18.37
CA LEU A 222 -0.16 11.68 18.11
C LEU A 222 0.01 11.45 16.60
N ARG A 223 0.81 10.45 16.23
CA ARG A 223 1.07 10.02 14.85
C ARG A 223 1.10 8.49 14.79
N ASN A 224 0.77 7.92 13.64
CA ASN A 224 1.03 6.50 13.41
C ASN A 224 2.54 6.34 13.20
N TYR A 225 3.18 5.67 14.15
CA TYR A 225 4.62 5.44 14.10
C TYR A 225 4.93 4.24 13.21
N TRP A 226 4.35 3.08 13.53
CA TRP A 226 4.67 1.81 12.87
C TRP A 226 4.27 1.74 11.40
N GLY A 227 3.12 2.32 11.03
CA GLY A 227 2.68 2.37 9.65
C GLY A 227 1.79 1.25 9.15
N TYR A 228 1.28 0.39 10.03
CA TYR A 228 0.26 -0.63 9.71
C TYR A 228 -1.12 0.00 9.44
N ASN A 229 -1.20 0.87 8.43
CA ASN A 229 -2.43 1.53 7.99
C ASN A 229 -2.30 2.04 6.53
N SER A 230 -1.97 1.14 5.62
CA SER A 230 -1.59 1.47 4.24
C SER A 230 -2.75 2.05 3.41
N ILE A 231 -2.41 2.97 2.50
CA ILE A 231 -3.31 3.51 1.47
C ILE A 231 -2.71 3.47 0.06
N GLY A 232 -1.37 3.43 -0.06
CA GLY A 232 -0.67 3.33 -1.34
C GLY A 232 0.25 2.12 -1.38
N PHE A 233 -0.18 1.04 -2.02
CA PHE A 233 0.55 -0.24 -2.05
C PHE A 233 1.79 -0.25 -2.96
N PHE A 234 1.96 0.74 -3.82
CA PHE A 234 3.09 0.85 -4.75
C PHE A 234 4.06 1.98 -4.39
N ALA A 235 3.66 2.88 -3.50
CA ALA A 235 4.45 4.06 -3.16
C ALA A 235 5.15 3.85 -1.80
N PRO A 236 6.48 4.01 -1.71
CA PRO A 236 7.14 4.08 -0.42
C PRO A 236 6.66 5.29 0.37
N GLU A 237 6.67 5.19 1.69
CA GLU A 237 6.20 6.20 2.62
C GLU A 237 6.99 7.52 2.45
N PRO A 238 6.33 8.60 2.01
CA PRO A 238 7.01 9.86 1.70
C PRO A 238 7.75 10.47 2.90
N ARG A 239 7.29 10.23 4.13
CA ARG A 239 7.97 10.71 5.36
C ARG A 239 9.36 10.11 5.56
N TYR A 240 9.67 9.00 4.89
CA TYR A 240 10.97 8.35 4.96
C TYR A 240 11.86 8.64 3.74
N CYS A 241 11.38 9.42 2.76
CA CYS A 241 12.18 9.93 1.65
C CYS A 241 12.85 11.26 2.03
N ALA A 242 14.17 11.31 2.06
CA ALA A 242 14.95 12.54 2.31
C ALA A 242 14.80 13.56 1.16
N THR A 243 14.74 13.09 -0.09
CA THR A 243 14.63 13.92 -1.30
C THR A 243 13.18 14.09 -1.78
N GLY A 244 12.24 13.35 -1.19
CA GLY A 244 10.87 13.23 -1.67
C GLY A 244 10.73 12.39 -2.95
N SER A 245 11.80 11.69 -3.37
CA SER A 245 11.81 10.78 -4.51
C SER A 245 11.80 9.32 -4.08
N ILE A 246 11.17 8.48 -4.90
CA ILE A 246 11.26 7.01 -4.79
C ILE A 246 12.71 6.50 -4.90
N ASN A 247 13.60 7.26 -5.53
CA ASN A 247 15.00 6.88 -5.72
C ASN A 247 15.77 6.72 -4.40
N ASP A 248 15.33 7.36 -3.32
CA ASP A 248 15.93 7.16 -2.00
C ASP A 248 15.79 5.71 -1.55
N PHE A 249 14.63 5.10 -1.81
CA PHE A 249 14.38 3.69 -1.52
C PHE A 249 15.24 2.78 -2.41
N LYS A 250 15.25 3.01 -3.73
CA LYS A 250 16.07 2.21 -4.67
C LYS A 250 17.57 2.28 -4.34
N THR A 251 18.06 3.47 -3.94
CA THR A 251 19.45 3.66 -3.49
C THR A 251 19.74 2.87 -2.23
N MET A 252 18.84 2.89 -1.25
CA MET A 252 18.97 2.07 -0.03
C MET A 252 19.10 0.58 -0.36
N ILE A 253 18.20 0.04 -1.19
CA ILE A 253 18.23 -1.37 -1.61
C ILE A 253 19.58 -1.70 -2.24
N LYS A 254 19.99 -0.92 -3.25
CA LYS A 254 21.27 -1.11 -3.96
C LYS A 254 22.48 -1.11 -3.03
N THR A 255 22.49 -0.22 -2.03
CA THR A 255 23.60 -0.13 -1.07
C THR A 255 23.60 -1.33 -0.11
N LEU A 256 22.44 -1.75 0.38
CA LEU A 256 22.33 -2.95 1.24
C LEU A 256 22.74 -4.22 0.49
N HIS A 257 22.31 -4.37 -0.77
CA HIS A 257 22.70 -5.48 -1.63
C HIS A 257 24.21 -5.52 -1.88
N SER A 258 24.83 -4.35 -2.09
CA SER A 258 26.29 -4.26 -2.26
C SER A 258 27.06 -4.69 -1.01
N ALA A 259 26.43 -4.63 0.17
CA ALA A 259 26.93 -5.16 1.43
C ALA A 259 26.52 -6.62 1.72
N GLY A 260 25.79 -7.27 0.79
CA GLY A 260 25.29 -8.63 0.94
C GLY A 260 24.10 -8.77 1.90
N ILE A 261 23.37 -7.68 2.15
CA ILE A 261 22.22 -7.63 3.05
C ILE A 261 20.94 -7.62 2.23
N GLU A 262 20.06 -8.59 2.48
CA GLU A 262 18.74 -8.68 1.88
C GLU A 262 17.76 -7.70 2.52
N VAL A 263 16.73 -7.31 1.78
CA VAL A 263 15.65 -6.44 2.27
C VAL A 263 14.30 -7.16 2.17
N ILE A 264 13.69 -7.37 3.33
CA ILE A 264 12.35 -7.93 3.48
C ILE A 264 11.42 -6.79 3.91
N LEU A 265 10.24 -6.71 3.29
CA LEU A 265 9.23 -5.70 3.66
C LEU A 265 8.12 -6.31 4.49
N ASP A 266 7.80 -5.70 5.63
CA ASP A 266 6.53 -5.93 6.29
C ASP A 266 5.40 -5.27 5.48
N VAL A 267 4.44 -6.08 5.03
CA VAL A 267 3.38 -5.67 4.10
C VAL A 267 1.99 -5.90 4.68
N VAL A 268 1.17 -4.86 4.55
CA VAL A 268 -0.23 -4.86 4.98
C VAL A 268 -1.13 -4.85 3.74
N TYR A 269 -1.66 -6.02 3.39
CA TYR A 269 -2.67 -6.18 2.34
C TYR A 269 -4.04 -6.60 2.88
N ASN A 270 -4.16 -6.85 4.19
CA ASN A 270 -5.38 -7.36 4.80
C ASN A 270 -6.45 -6.26 5.01
N HIS A 271 -6.05 -5.01 5.25
CA HIS A 271 -6.92 -3.85 5.44
C HIS A 271 -6.35 -2.55 4.82
N THR A 272 -7.12 -1.46 4.90
CA THR A 272 -6.69 -0.12 4.44
C THR A 272 -6.97 0.98 5.46
N ALA A 273 -6.31 2.13 5.26
CA ALA A 273 -6.55 3.38 5.99
C ALA A 273 -7.93 4.03 5.82
N GLU A 274 -8.85 3.43 5.06
CA GLU A 274 -10.21 3.93 4.96
C GLU A 274 -11.13 3.43 6.08
N GLY A 275 -10.71 2.46 6.90
CA GLY A 275 -11.49 1.93 8.02
C GLY A 275 -12.90 1.46 7.63
N ASN A 276 -13.84 1.51 8.57
CA ASN A 276 -15.23 1.07 8.40
C ASN A 276 -16.13 2.12 7.71
N HIS A 277 -17.44 1.93 7.68
CA HIS A 277 -18.43 2.85 7.10
C HIS A 277 -18.33 4.32 7.57
N LEU A 278 -17.84 4.59 8.78
CA LEU A 278 -17.61 5.94 9.31
C LEU A 278 -16.21 6.49 8.98
N GLY A 279 -15.34 5.69 8.38
CA GLY A 279 -14.05 6.13 7.90
C GLY A 279 -14.12 7.05 6.68
N PRO A 280 -12.96 7.58 6.26
CA PRO A 280 -12.85 8.55 5.18
C PRO A 280 -13.11 7.91 3.80
N THR A 281 -13.15 8.73 2.76
CA THR A 281 -13.21 8.32 1.35
C THR A 281 -12.02 8.92 0.61
N LEU A 282 -10.94 8.15 0.54
CA LEU A 282 -9.61 8.53 0.10
C LEU A 282 -9.18 7.84 -1.20
N SER A 283 -9.57 6.59 -1.43
CA SER A 283 -9.17 5.82 -2.61
C SER A 283 -10.24 4.77 -2.92
N PHE A 284 -10.01 3.52 -2.55
CA PHE A 284 -10.79 2.34 -2.89
C PHE A 284 -12.31 2.51 -2.70
N ARG A 285 -12.76 3.08 -1.58
CA ARG A 285 -14.18 3.29 -1.26
C ARG A 285 -14.89 4.16 -2.29
N GLY A 286 -14.20 5.20 -2.77
CA GLY A 286 -14.76 6.11 -3.77
C GLY A 286 -14.64 5.58 -5.20
N ILE A 287 -13.71 4.64 -5.44
CA ILE A 287 -13.44 4.06 -6.77
C ILE A 287 -14.37 2.90 -7.05
N ASP A 288 -14.46 1.92 -6.15
CA ASP A 288 -15.37 0.78 -6.29
C ASP A 288 -15.52 0.02 -4.96
N ASN A 289 -16.37 0.54 -4.07
CA ASN A 289 -16.46 0.03 -2.69
C ASN A 289 -16.77 -1.49 -2.59
N PRO A 290 -17.76 -2.05 -3.32
CA PRO A 290 -18.06 -3.48 -3.24
C PRO A 290 -16.98 -4.38 -3.84
N ALA A 291 -16.24 -3.89 -4.84
CA ALA A 291 -15.15 -4.66 -5.44
C ALA A 291 -13.96 -4.76 -4.49
N TYR A 292 -13.55 -3.64 -3.87
CA TYR A 292 -12.36 -3.60 -3.02
C TYR A 292 -12.55 -4.14 -1.61
N TYR A 293 -13.73 -3.98 -1.00
CA TYR A 293 -13.95 -4.34 0.40
C TYR A 293 -14.91 -5.51 0.57
N ARG A 294 -14.63 -6.34 1.57
CA ARG A 294 -15.55 -7.40 1.98
C ARG A 294 -16.70 -6.79 2.76
N LEU A 295 -17.87 -6.70 2.15
CA LEU A 295 -19.09 -6.19 2.77
C LEU A 295 -19.82 -7.31 3.52
N VAL A 296 -20.65 -6.94 4.50
CA VAL A 296 -21.52 -7.90 5.20
C VAL A 296 -22.61 -8.36 4.21
N PRO A 297 -22.76 -9.67 3.92
CA PRO A 297 -23.64 -10.15 2.85
C PRO A 297 -25.11 -9.69 2.97
N ASP A 298 -25.66 -9.70 4.17
CA ASP A 298 -27.06 -9.34 4.43
C ASP A 298 -27.26 -7.84 4.72
N ASP A 299 -26.17 -7.10 4.94
CA ASP A 299 -26.20 -5.64 5.15
C ASP A 299 -24.95 -4.98 4.55
N PRO A 300 -24.90 -4.84 3.20
CA PRO A 300 -23.72 -4.37 2.48
C PRO A 300 -23.36 -2.90 2.78
N ARG A 301 -24.15 -2.21 3.63
CA ARG A 301 -23.72 -0.96 4.24
C ARG A 301 -22.47 -1.14 5.09
N TYR A 302 -22.35 -2.26 5.78
CA TYR A 302 -21.28 -2.53 6.73
C TYR A 302 -20.17 -3.40 6.13
N TYR A 303 -19.03 -3.39 6.81
CA TYR A 303 -17.80 -4.02 6.39
C TYR A 303 -17.53 -5.22 7.30
N MET A 304 -17.08 -6.33 6.72
CA MET A 304 -16.50 -7.42 7.49
C MET A 304 -15.12 -6.98 7.99
N ASP A 305 -14.85 -7.22 9.27
CA ASP A 305 -13.63 -6.80 9.94
C ASP A 305 -12.96 -7.98 10.65
N TYR A 306 -12.08 -8.68 9.93
CA TYR A 306 -11.25 -9.76 10.47
C TYR A 306 -9.91 -9.25 11.02
N THR A 307 -9.61 -7.97 10.81
CA THR A 307 -8.31 -7.34 11.09
C THR A 307 -8.36 -6.48 12.36
N GLY A 308 -9.56 -6.09 12.82
CA GLY A 308 -9.78 -5.18 13.94
C GLY A 308 -9.54 -3.71 13.58
N THR A 309 -9.45 -3.38 12.29
CA THR A 309 -9.12 -2.04 11.79
C THR A 309 -10.29 -1.38 11.05
N GLY A 310 -11.45 -2.02 11.05
CA GLY A 310 -12.71 -1.52 10.51
C GLY A 310 -13.05 -2.01 9.11
N ASN A 311 -12.11 -2.60 8.37
CA ASN A 311 -12.38 -3.22 7.07
C ASN A 311 -11.45 -4.39 6.79
N THR A 312 -11.85 -5.23 5.83
CA THR A 312 -11.00 -6.25 5.23
C THR A 312 -11.06 -6.12 3.70
N LEU A 313 -9.92 -6.16 3.04
CA LEU A 313 -9.84 -6.17 1.58
C LEU A 313 -10.46 -7.45 1.00
N ASN A 314 -11.10 -7.34 -0.15
CA ASN A 314 -11.86 -8.43 -0.76
C ASN A 314 -10.96 -9.37 -1.60
N MET A 315 -10.34 -10.34 -0.93
CA MET A 315 -9.49 -11.36 -1.57
C MET A 315 -10.23 -12.30 -2.53
N ARG A 316 -11.56 -12.18 -2.65
CA ARG A 316 -12.37 -12.97 -3.60
C ARG A 316 -12.49 -12.27 -4.96
N HIS A 317 -12.17 -10.98 -5.03
CA HIS A 317 -12.34 -10.20 -6.23
C HIS A 317 -11.08 -10.29 -7.10
N PRO A 318 -11.17 -10.74 -8.37
CA PRO A 318 -10.00 -10.94 -9.24
C PRO A 318 -9.11 -9.70 -9.38
N ARG A 319 -9.70 -8.50 -9.43
CA ARG A 319 -8.94 -7.24 -9.52
C ARG A 319 -8.25 -6.83 -8.22
N VAL A 320 -8.74 -7.28 -7.07
CA VAL A 320 -8.06 -7.05 -5.78
C VAL A 320 -6.89 -8.02 -5.65
N LEU A 321 -7.07 -9.28 -6.05
CA LEU A 321 -5.97 -10.23 -6.17
C LEU A 321 -4.91 -9.72 -7.15
N GLN A 322 -5.31 -9.22 -8.32
CA GLN A 322 -4.41 -8.61 -9.29
C GLN A 322 -3.65 -7.41 -8.69
N LEU A 323 -4.34 -6.50 -7.99
CA LEU A 323 -3.71 -5.36 -7.31
C LEU A 323 -2.58 -5.80 -6.37
N ILE A 324 -2.82 -6.84 -5.57
CA ILE A 324 -1.84 -7.34 -4.60
C ILE A 324 -0.68 -8.02 -5.32
N MET A 325 -0.96 -8.88 -6.31
CA MET A 325 0.09 -9.55 -7.08
C MET A 325 0.94 -8.57 -7.87
N ASP A 326 0.34 -7.56 -8.49
CA ASP A 326 1.05 -6.51 -9.21
C ASP A 326 1.90 -5.67 -8.25
N SER A 327 1.40 -5.38 -7.05
CA SER A 327 2.16 -4.67 -6.01
C SER A 327 3.37 -5.49 -5.56
N LEU A 328 3.19 -6.77 -5.24
CA LEU A 328 4.29 -7.66 -4.86
C LEU A 328 5.33 -7.76 -5.99
N ARG A 329 4.89 -7.99 -7.24
CA ARG A 329 5.81 -8.05 -8.40
C ARG A 329 6.52 -6.72 -8.61
N TYR A 330 5.83 -5.60 -8.41
CA TYR A 330 6.45 -4.27 -8.50
C TYR A 330 7.58 -4.12 -7.48
N TRP A 331 7.34 -4.48 -6.22
CA TRP A 331 8.37 -4.42 -5.19
C TRP A 331 9.57 -5.33 -5.49
N VAL A 332 9.35 -6.51 -6.07
CA VAL A 332 10.46 -7.41 -6.47
C VAL A 332 11.18 -6.89 -7.72
N LEU A 333 10.46 -6.65 -8.81
CA LEU A 333 11.07 -6.37 -10.12
C LEU A 333 11.59 -4.93 -10.26
N GLU A 334 10.85 -3.96 -9.74
CA GLU A 334 11.17 -2.54 -9.92
C GLU A 334 11.93 -1.94 -8.75
N MET A 335 11.75 -2.51 -7.55
CA MET A 335 12.33 -2.03 -6.30
C MET A 335 13.36 -2.99 -5.70
N HIS A 336 13.54 -4.17 -6.30
CA HIS A 336 14.55 -5.19 -5.94
C HIS A 336 14.41 -5.71 -4.48
N VAL A 337 13.19 -5.80 -3.96
CA VAL A 337 12.92 -6.41 -2.66
C VAL A 337 13.11 -7.93 -2.70
N ASP A 338 13.74 -8.51 -1.68
CA ASP A 338 14.11 -9.94 -1.62
C ASP A 338 13.03 -10.83 -0.95
N GLY A 339 12.02 -10.21 -0.34
CA GLY A 339 10.94 -10.94 0.29
C GLY A 339 9.97 -10.06 1.07
N PHE A 340 8.97 -10.73 1.65
CA PHE A 340 7.87 -10.08 2.34
C PHE A 340 7.53 -10.80 3.63
N ARG A 341 7.23 -10.03 4.68
CA ARG A 341 6.54 -10.49 5.88
C ARG A 341 5.10 -9.97 5.83
N PHE A 342 4.14 -10.86 5.79
CA PHE A 342 2.72 -10.52 5.65
C PHE A 342 2.08 -10.38 7.02
N ASP A 343 1.63 -9.16 7.32
CA ASP A 343 0.80 -8.83 8.48
C ASP A 343 -0.56 -9.54 8.41
N LEU A 344 -1.00 -10.09 9.54
CA LEU A 344 -2.26 -10.83 9.69
C LEU A 344 -2.57 -11.75 8.48
N ALA A 345 -1.57 -12.53 8.06
CA ALA A 345 -1.59 -13.25 6.79
C ALA A 345 -2.77 -14.24 6.66
N ALA A 346 -3.30 -14.73 7.79
CA ALA A 346 -4.49 -15.59 7.80
C ALA A 346 -5.71 -14.91 7.15
N THR A 347 -5.81 -13.59 7.25
CA THR A 347 -6.90 -12.80 6.62
C THR A 347 -6.88 -12.93 5.10
N LEU A 348 -5.69 -13.03 4.51
CA LEU A 348 -5.50 -13.12 3.05
C LEU A 348 -6.01 -14.46 2.49
N ALA A 349 -6.10 -15.48 3.33
CA ALA A 349 -6.55 -16.83 2.97
C ALA A 349 -8.06 -17.07 3.27
N ARG A 350 -8.84 -16.02 3.58
CA ARG A 350 -10.29 -16.14 3.89
C ARG A 350 -11.17 -16.00 2.64
N GLU A 351 -11.88 -17.06 2.26
CA GLU A 351 -12.87 -17.02 1.17
C GLU A 351 -14.32 -16.88 1.66
N LEU A 352 -14.88 -17.88 2.33
CA LEU A 352 -16.33 -17.89 2.65
C LEU A 352 -16.64 -17.47 4.08
N HIS A 353 -15.89 -17.95 5.07
CA HIS A 353 -15.84 -17.51 6.49
C HIS A 353 -14.73 -18.27 7.22
N GLU A 354 -14.33 -19.42 6.68
CA GLU A 354 -13.19 -20.22 7.10
C GLU A 354 -11.90 -19.77 6.39
N VAL A 355 -10.76 -20.02 7.04
CA VAL A 355 -9.45 -19.92 6.41
C VAL A 355 -9.19 -21.23 5.67
N ASP A 356 -9.19 -21.18 4.34
CA ASP A 356 -8.88 -22.34 3.50
C ASP A 356 -7.40 -22.31 3.11
N ARG A 357 -6.72 -23.46 3.26
CA ARG A 357 -5.32 -23.62 2.82
C ARG A 357 -5.18 -23.48 1.30
N LEU A 358 -6.29 -23.54 0.55
CA LEU A 358 -6.38 -23.37 -0.90
C LEU A 358 -7.02 -22.03 -1.31
N GLY A 359 -6.98 -21.01 -0.45
CA GLY A 359 -7.50 -19.69 -0.83
C GLY A 359 -6.81 -19.17 -2.10
N ALA A 360 -7.57 -18.59 -3.03
CA ALA A 360 -7.08 -18.15 -4.34
C ALA A 360 -5.80 -17.31 -4.27
N PHE A 361 -5.63 -16.50 -3.22
CA PHE A 361 -4.39 -15.75 -2.96
C PHE A 361 -3.15 -16.66 -2.87
N LEU A 362 -3.23 -17.74 -2.07
CA LEU A 362 -2.13 -18.67 -1.83
C LEU A 362 -1.77 -19.45 -3.10
N ASP A 363 -2.76 -19.85 -3.88
CA ASP A 363 -2.53 -20.54 -5.16
C ASP A 363 -1.85 -19.62 -6.18
N ILE A 364 -2.33 -18.38 -6.31
CA ILE A 364 -1.81 -17.42 -7.29
C ILE A 364 -0.36 -17.02 -6.96
N ILE A 365 -0.05 -16.75 -5.68
CA ILE A 365 1.33 -16.39 -5.29
C ILE A 365 2.28 -17.58 -5.41
N HIS A 366 1.81 -18.80 -5.12
CA HIS A 366 2.65 -20.00 -5.20
C HIS A 366 3.01 -20.37 -6.65
N GLN A 367 2.08 -20.21 -7.60
CA GLN A 367 2.36 -20.47 -9.01
C GLN A 367 3.13 -19.34 -9.72
N ASP A 368 3.20 -18.15 -9.12
CA ASP A 368 3.80 -17.00 -9.78
C ASP A 368 5.31 -17.18 -9.98
N PRO A 369 5.85 -17.03 -11.21
CA PRO A 369 7.25 -17.33 -11.50
C PRO A 369 8.24 -16.33 -10.87
N ILE A 370 7.78 -15.16 -10.44
CA ILE A 370 8.61 -14.16 -9.76
C ILE A 370 8.46 -14.31 -8.25
N LEU A 371 7.22 -14.33 -7.75
CA LEU A 371 6.95 -14.31 -6.31
C LEU A 371 7.29 -15.65 -5.62
N SER A 372 7.25 -16.77 -6.34
CA SER A 372 7.72 -18.06 -5.83
C SER A 372 9.23 -18.12 -5.55
N GLN A 373 10.00 -17.13 -6.03
CA GLN A 373 11.46 -17.10 -5.92
C GLN A 373 11.97 -16.23 -4.75
N VAL A 374 11.07 -15.50 -4.07
CA VAL A 374 11.42 -14.61 -2.95
C VAL A 374 11.07 -15.21 -1.60
N LYS A 375 11.55 -14.60 -0.51
CA LYS A 375 11.19 -15.05 0.85
C LYS A 375 9.76 -14.63 1.19
N LEU A 376 8.94 -15.58 1.63
CA LEU A 376 7.57 -15.32 2.10
C LEU A 376 7.47 -15.72 3.58
N ILE A 377 7.17 -14.74 4.44
CA ILE A 377 7.02 -14.91 5.89
C ILE A 377 5.58 -14.53 6.25
N ALA A 378 4.89 -15.35 7.02
CA ALA A 378 3.53 -15.07 7.47
C ALA A 378 3.49 -14.74 8.97
N GLU A 379 2.63 -13.80 9.36
CA GLU A 379 1.97 -13.82 10.66
C GLU A 379 0.77 -14.77 10.58
N PRO A 380 0.86 -16.00 11.11
CA PRO A 380 -0.09 -17.06 10.81
C PRO A 380 -1.36 -16.99 11.68
N TRP A 381 -1.85 -15.79 11.96
CA TRP A 381 -3.12 -15.57 12.68
C TRP A 381 -3.81 -14.27 12.25
N ASP A 382 -5.11 -14.18 12.56
CA ASP A 382 -5.91 -12.95 12.52
C ASP A 382 -6.89 -12.91 13.72
N LEU A 383 -7.68 -11.84 13.82
CA LEU A 383 -8.64 -11.65 14.93
C LEU A 383 -9.98 -12.36 14.70
N GLY A 384 -10.21 -12.88 13.50
CA GLY A 384 -11.46 -13.55 13.15
C GLY A 384 -11.57 -14.95 13.77
N GLU A 385 -12.80 -15.45 13.85
CA GLU A 385 -13.04 -16.83 14.27
C GLU A 385 -12.28 -17.81 13.36
N GLY A 386 -11.63 -18.81 13.96
CA GLY A 386 -10.75 -19.74 13.25
C GLY A 386 -9.44 -19.14 12.72
N GLY A 387 -9.10 -17.90 13.13
CA GLY A 387 -7.95 -17.16 12.63
C GLY A 387 -6.59 -17.77 12.91
N TYR A 388 -6.45 -18.64 13.92
CA TYR A 388 -5.16 -19.24 14.28
C TYR A 388 -4.73 -20.36 13.32
N GLN A 389 -3.70 -20.08 12.51
CA GLN A 389 -3.27 -20.90 11.37
C GLN A 389 -1.79 -21.33 11.46
N VAL A 390 -1.21 -21.35 12.66
CA VAL A 390 0.17 -21.83 12.87
C VAL A 390 0.35 -23.26 12.35
N GLY A 391 1.37 -23.46 11.52
CA GLY A 391 1.72 -24.70 10.84
C GLY A 391 0.77 -25.07 9.70
N LYS A 392 -0.03 -24.11 9.22
CA LYS A 392 -1.04 -24.34 8.19
C LYS A 392 -0.75 -23.59 6.89
N PHE A 393 0.30 -22.76 6.81
CA PHE A 393 0.68 -22.12 5.55
C PHE A 393 1.29 -23.13 4.57
N PRO A 394 1.20 -22.90 3.25
CA PRO A 394 1.76 -23.78 2.23
C PRO A 394 3.29 -23.89 2.32
N VAL A 395 3.83 -24.94 1.68
CA VAL A 395 5.28 -25.08 1.51
C VAL A 395 5.87 -23.86 0.79
N GLY A 396 7.08 -23.48 1.19
CA GLY A 396 7.75 -22.25 0.70
C GLY A 396 7.52 -21.04 1.58
N TRP A 397 6.56 -21.07 2.50
CA TRP A 397 6.36 -20.04 3.51
C TRP A 397 7.12 -20.36 4.80
N ALA A 398 7.69 -19.33 5.40
CA ALA A 398 8.07 -19.32 6.81
C ALA A 398 6.97 -18.67 7.65
N GLU A 399 6.91 -18.99 8.94
CA GLU A 399 5.89 -18.46 9.83
C GLU A 399 6.55 -17.86 11.09
N TRP A 400 6.03 -16.73 11.57
CA TRP A 400 6.36 -16.25 12.91
C TRP A 400 5.85 -17.25 13.96
N ASN A 401 6.75 -17.75 14.80
CA ASN A 401 6.46 -18.77 15.79
C ASN A 401 6.19 -18.13 17.17
N ASP A 402 4.94 -17.73 17.41
CA ASP A 402 4.46 -17.23 18.70
C ASP A 402 4.65 -18.25 19.84
N LYS A 403 4.46 -19.54 19.56
CA LYS A 403 4.67 -20.61 20.54
C LYS A 403 6.12 -20.63 21.03
N TYR A 404 7.09 -20.49 20.14
CA TYR A 404 8.50 -20.39 20.54
C TYR A 404 8.73 -19.17 21.43
N ARG A 405 8.24 -17.99 21.01
CA ARG A 405 8.34 -16.75 21.80
C ARG A 405 7.80 -16.95 23.21
N ASP A 406 6.59 -17.51 23.34
CA ASP A 406 5.89 -17.62 24.60
C ASP A 406 6.48 -18.71 25.50
N VAL A 407 6.87 -19.86 24.93
CA VAL A 407 7.52 -20.96 25.66
C VAL A 407 8.88 -20.53 26.18
N VAL A 408 9.74 -19.92 25.36
CA VAL A 408 11.08 -19.49 25.78
C VAL A 408 10.97 -18.40 26.85
N ARG A 409 10.07 -17.42 26.67
CA ARG A 409 9.82 -16.38 27.69
C ARG A 409 9.34 -16.99 29.01
N SER A 410 8.39 -17.93 28.95
CA SER A 410 7.86 -18.58 30.16
C SER A 410 8.93 -19.40 30.86
N TYR A 411 9.69 -20.21 30.12
CA TYR A 411 10.78 -21.02 30.66
C TYR A 411 11.80 -20.18 31.46
N TRP A 412 12.21 -19.03 30.94
CA TRP A 412 13.15 -18.15 31.64
C TRP A 412 12.53 -17.32 32.76
N LYS A 413 11.20 -17.18 32.77
CA LYS A 413 10.46 -16.48 33.83
C LYS A 413 10.32 -17.33 35.10
N GLY A 414 10.37 -18.66 34.97
CA GLY A 414 10.06 -19.64 36.01
C GLY A 414 8.60 -20.07 35.95
#